data_AF-A0AAX3I1M2-F1
#
_entry.id   AF-A0AAX3I1M2-F1
#
_cell.length_a   1.000
_cell.length_b   1.000
_cell.length_c   1.000
_cell.angle_alpha   90.00
_cell.angle_beta   90.00
_cell.angle_gamma   90.00
#
_symmetry.space_group_name_H-M   'P 1'
#
loop_
_entity.id
_entity.type
_entity.pdbx_description
1 polymer ?
#
loop_
_entity_poly.entity_id
_entity_poly.type
_entity_poly.pdbx_seq_one_letter_code
_entity_poly.pdbx_strand_id
1 'polypeptide(L)'
;MERDDSRRISASTARRAGDTPTAEQIANAVVATFRDIYTTLAPIIGQEGVFALYRRSVFICASRHTCLSSLNDSLEKDFSGLRRLLAQQTSDKATAYGDDLLKTLNELLISFIGSSLSVRLLQPVWDNSFSDTPAQDTSS
;
A
#
# COMPACT_ATOMS: atom_id res chain seq x y z
N MET A 1 7.77 3.68 -17.14
CA MET A 1 6.60 3.20 -16.40
C MET A 1 6.91 3.11 -14.91
N GLU A 2 7.94 2.37 -14.49
CA GLU A 2 8.32 2.19 -13.07
C GLU A 2 8.51 3.49 -12.23
N ARG A 3 9.02 4.57 -12.84
CA ARG A 3 9.15 5.89 -12.17
C ARG A 3 7.81 6.60 -11.97
N ASP A 4 6.85 6.38 -12.86
CA ASP A 4 5.50 6.97 -12.77
C ASP A 4 4.70 6.26 -11.67
N ASP A 5 4.75 4.92 -11.64
CA ASP A 5 4.11 4.11 -10.61
C ASP A 5 4.66 4.41 -9.20
N SER A 6 5.99 4.46 -9.05
CA SER A 6 6.62 4.80 -7.76
C SER A 6 6.15 6.18 -7.25
N ARG A 7 6.04 7.17 -8.14
CA ARG A 7 5.59 8.52 -7.79
C ARG A 7 4.12 8.53 -7.38
N ARG A 8 3.28 7.76 -8.06
CA ARG A 8 1.84 7.66 -7.76
C ARG A 8 1.59 6.96 -6.44
N ILE A 9 2.37 5.92 -6.13
CA ILE A 9 2.31 5.24 -4.83
C ILE A 9 2.64 6.22 -3.70
N SER A 10 3.80 6.88 -3.75
CA SER A 10 4.20 7.86 -2.72
C SER A 10 3.23 9.03 -2.60
N ALA A 11 2.68 9.52 -3.71
CA ALA A 11 1.71 10.61 -3.69
C ALA A 11 0.36 10.16 -3.07
N SER A 12 -0.06 8.91 -3.29
CA SER A 12 -1.29 8.35 -2.74
C SER A 12 -1.21 8.18 -1.21
N THR A 13 -0.06 7.70 -0.70
CA THR A 13 0.18 7.52 0.73
C THR A 13 0.33 8.86 1.44
N ALA A 14 1.06 9.81 0.87
CA ALA A 14 1.22 11.15 1.42
C ALA A 14 -0.11 11.91 1.50
N ARG A 15 -0.94 11.88 0.44
CA ARG A 15 -2.26 12.55 0.42
C ARG A 15 -3.18 12.03 1.53
N ARG A 16 -3.17 10.72 1.77
CA ARG A 16 -3.97 10.06 2.82
C ARG A 16 -3.44 10.33 4.24
N ALA A 17 -2.15 10.57 4.37
CA ALA A 17 -1.52 10.80 5.67
C ALA A 17 -1.64 12.26 6.13
N GLY A 18 -1.65 13.24 5.22
CA GLY A 18 -1.73 14.69 5.50
C GLY A 18 -0.38 15.40 5.40
N ASP A 19 -0.34 16.72 5.69
CA ASP A 19 0.83 17.60 5.49
C ASP A 19 2.06 17.26 6.37
N THR A 20 1.85 16.90 7.63
CA THR A 20 2.91 16.46 8.56
C THR A 20 2.46 15.22 9.33
N PRO A 21 2.46 14.05 8.69
CA PRO A 21 1.77 12.90 9.23
C PRO A 21 2.58 12.20 10.31
N THR A 22 1.88 11.77 11.37
CA THR A 22 2.46 10.88 12.38
C THR A 22 2.63 9.47 11.80
N ALA A 23 3.50 8.66 12.42
CA ALA A 23 3.69 7.27 12.02
C ALA A 23 2.38 6.46 12.06
N GLU A 24 1.44 6.80 12.96
CA GLU A 24 0.11 6.19 13.02
C GLU A 24 -0.75 6.57 11.82
N GLN A 25 -0.77 7.85 11.42
CA GLN A 25 -1.50 8.30 10.22
C GLN A 25 -0.93 7.65 8.96
N ILE A 26 0.39 7.53 8.85
CA ILE A 26 1.05 6.82 7.75
C ILE A 26 0.68 5.33 7.77
N ALA A 27 0.71 4.68 8.93
CA ALA A 27 0.34 3.27 9.06
C ALA A 27 -1.11 3.03 8.60
N ASN A 28 -2.03 3.91 8.98
CA ASN A 28 -3.43 3.85 8.56
C ASN A 28 -3.57 4.07 7.05
N ALA A 29 -2.88 5.07 6.49
CA ALA A 29 -2.88 5.35 5.06
C ALA A 29 -2.37 4.16 4.24
N VAL A 30 -1.24 3.56 4.63
CA VAL A 30 -0.67 2.37 3.97
C VAL A 30 -1.63 1.19 4.04
N VAL A 31 -2.21 0.91 5.21
CA VAL A 31 -3.17 -0.20 5.38
C VAL A 31 -4.44 0.03 4.58
N ALA A 32 -4.95 1.27 4.51
CA ALA A 32 -6.09 1.61 3.66
C ALA A 32 -5.78 1.33 2.19
N THR A 33 -4.60 1.72 1.71
CA THR A 33 -4.13 1.40 0.35
C THR A 33 -4.07 -0.11 0.11
N PHE A 34 -3.50 -0.89 1.03
CA PHE A 34 -3.47 -2.36 0.90
C PHE A 34 -4.88 -2.98 0.85
N ARG A 35 -5.84 -2.44 1.62
CA ARG A 35 -7.23 -2.92 1.62
C ARG A 35 -7.95 -2.60 0.30
N ASP A 36 -7.72 -1.42 -0.26
CA ASP A 36 -8.29 -1.05 -1.57
C ASP A 36 -7.73 -1.96 -2.67
N ILE A 37 -6.42 -2.19 -2.67
CA ILE A 37 -5.75 -3.14 -3.56
C ILE A 37 -6.36 -4.54 -3.38
N TYR A 38 -6.54 -4.99 -2.14
CA TYR A 38 -7.10 -6.29 -1.84
C TYR A 38 -8.53 -6.44 -2.38
N THR A 39 -9.38 -5.45 -2.13
CA THR A 39 -10.77 -5.44 -2.59
C THR A 39 -10.86 -5.46 -4.12
N THR A 40 -9.92 -4.80 -4.79
CA THR A 40 -9.87 -4.74 -6.25
C THR A 40 -9.36 -6.04 -6.88
N LEU A 41 -8.37 -6.69 -6.26
CA LEU A 41 -7.71 -7.87 -6.82
C LEU A 41 -8.35 -9.20 -6.40
N ALA A 42 -8.97 -9.26 -5.22
CA ALA A 42 -9.63 -10.47 -4.73
C ALA A 42 -10.65 -11.08 -5.74
N PRO A 43 -11.49 -10.32 -6.46
CA PRO A 43 -12.39 -10.91 -7.45
C PRO A 43 -11.69 -11.47 -8.70
N ILE A 44 -10.41 -11.14 -8.93
CA ILE A 44 -9.66 -11.48 -10.16
C ILE A 44 -8.73 -12.66 -9.92
N ILE A 45 -7.96 -12.61 -8.84
CA ILE A 45 -6.93 -13.62 -8.51
C ILE A 45 -7.25 -14.41 -7.23
N GLY A 46 -8.40 -14.13 -6.60
CA GLY A 46 -8.83 -14.75 -5.36
C GLY A 46 -8.16 -14.14 -4.12
N GLN A 47 -8.84 -14.27 -2.97
CA GLN A 47 -8.37 -13.80 -1.66
C GLN A 47 -7.00 -14.39 -1.28
N GLU A 48 -6.80 -15.68 -1.54
CA GLU A 48 -5.52 -16.36 -1.28
C GLU A 48 -4.41 -15.90 -2.23
N GLY A 49 -4.75 -15.55 -3.48
CA GLY A 49 -3.80 -15.01 -4.44
C GLY A 49 -3.27 -13.65 -3.98
N VAL A 50 -4.16 -12.76 -3.54
CA VAL A 50 -3.75 -11.46 -2.98
C VAL A 50 -2.93 -11.63 -1.70
N PHE A 51 -3.35 -12.54 -0.80
CA PHE A 51 -2.59 -12.79 0.43
C PHE A 51 -1.19 -13.36 0.15
N ALA A 52 -1.07 -14.24 -0.84
CA ALA A 52 0.22 -14.77 -1.29
C ALA A 52 1.12 -13.66 -1.87
N LEU A 53 0.57 -12.73 -2.65
CA LEU A 53 1.29 -11.56 -3.14
C LEU A 53 1.77 -10.68 -1.99
N TYR A 54 0.89 -10.37 -1.05
CA TYR A 54 1.26 -9.59 0.13
C TYR A 54 2.38 -10.26 0.94
N ARG A 55 2.27 -11.57 1.22
CA ARG A 55 3.33 -12.34 1.89
C ARG A 55 4.64 -12.31 1.13
N ARG A 56 4.59 -12.41 -0.20
CA ARG A 56 5.78 -12.33 -1.05
C ARG A 56 6.41 -10.94 -1.03
N SER A 57 5.61 -9.88 -1.05
CA SER A 57 6.10 -8.50 -0.91
C SER A 57 6.82 -8.29 0.41
N VAL A 58 6.23 -8.73 1.52
CA VAL A 58 6.86 -8.62 2.85
C VAL A 58 8.15 -9.42 2.93
N PHE A 59 8.17 -10.64 2.38
CA PHE A 59 9.39 -11.45 2.31
C PHE A 59 10.53 -10.76 1.55
N ILE A 60 10.23 -10.13 0.40
CA ILE A 60 11.22 -9.39 -0.39
C ILE A 60 11.69 -8.15 0.37
N CYS A 61 10.78 -7.33 0.90
CA CYS A 61 11.14 -6.13 1.64
C CYS A 61 11.88 -6.44 2.96
N ALA A 62 11.64 -7.59 3.58
CA ALA A 62 12.37 -8.03 4.77
C ALA A 62 13.89 -8.17 4.55
N SER A 63 14.32 -8.44 3.30
CA SER A 63 15.74 -8.44 2.94
C SER A 63 16.38 -7.04 2.97
N ARG A 64 15.58 -5.98 2.81
CA ARG A 64 15.99 -4.56 2.80
C ARG A 64 15.76 -3.89 4.15
N HIS A 65 14.79 -4.39 4.91
CA HIS A 65 14.34 -3.81 6.17
C HIS A 65 14.15 -4.91 7.23
N THR A 66 15.15 -5.11 8.10
CA THR A 66 15.13 -6.16 9.14
C THR A 66 13.90 -6.09 10.05
N CYS A 67 13.34 -4.89 10.27
CA CYS A 67 12.11 -4.71 11.04
C CYS A 67 10.92 -5.49 10.44
N LEU A 68 10.80 -5.51 9.10
CA LEU A 68 9.73 -6.24 8.39
C LEU A 68 9.86 -7.76 8.49
N SER A 69 11.04 -8.29 8.84
CA SER A 69 11.23 -9.72 9.04
C SER A 69 10.34 -10.26 10.17
N SER A 70 10.02 -9.43 11.17
CA SER A 70 9.12 -9.80 12.28
C SER A 70 7.68 -10.07 11.83
N LEU A 71 7.27 -9.58 10.65
CA LEU A 71 5.93 -9.82 10.10
C LEU A 71 5.82 -11.19 9.41
N ASN A 72 6.93 -11.76 8.90
CA ASN A 72 6.89 -12.99 8.10
C ASN A 72 6.30 -14.18 8.88
N ASP A 73 6.59 -14.28 10.18
CA ASP A 73 6.13 -15.39 11.03
C ASP A 73 4.64 -15.27 11.42
N SER A 74 4.03 -14.10 11.34
CA SER A 74 2.66 -13.85 11.82
C SER A 74 1.94 -12.85 10.92
N LEU A 75 1.94 -13.13 9.62
CA LEU A 75 1.30 -12.27 8.63
C LEU A 75 -0.23 -12.39 8.72
N GLU A 76 -0.89 -11.31 9.11
CA GLU A 76 -2.34 -11.26 9.28
C GLU A 76 -3.03 -10.75 7.99
N LYS A 77 -4.16 -11.35 7.62
CA LYS A 77 -4.93 -10.98 6.40
C LYS A 77 -5.58 -9.59 6.51
N ASP A 78 -5.85 -9.13 7.72
CA ASP A 78 -6.48 -7.83 8.01
C ASP A 78 -5.47 -6.66 8.12
N PHE A 79 -4.18 -6.95 7.92
CA PHE A 79 -3.05 -6.03 7.97
C PHE A 79 -2.78 -5.38 9.34
N SER A 80 -3.37 -5.86 10.45
CA SER A 80 -3.15 -5.29 11.78
C SER A 80 -1.70 -5.41 12.25
N GLY A 81 -1.01 -6.52 11.97
CA GLY A 81 0.43 -6.66 12.22
C GLY A 81 1.26 -5.58 11.52
N LEU A 82 0.98 -5.32 10.23
CA LEU A 82 1.64 -4.26 9.46
C LEU A 82 1.37 -2.88 10.05
N ARG A 83 0.11 -2.58 10.39
CA ARG A 83 -0.28 -1.32 11.03
C ARG A 83 0.52 -1.07 12.30
N ARG A 84 0.58 -2.07 13.18
CA ARG A 84 1.30 -2.00 14.46
C ARG A 84 2.78 -1.76 14.24
N LEU A 85 3.40 -2.48 13.30
CA LEU A 85 4.81 -2.31 13.00
C LEU A 85 5.11 -0.88 12.54
N LEU A 86 4.35 -0.36 11.57
CA LEU A 86 4.55 0.97 11.02
C LEU A 86 4.31 2.07 12.07
N ALA A 87 3.28 1.93 12.90
CA ALA A 87 2.96 2.88 13.96
C ALA A 87 4.05 2.97 15.05
N GLN A 88 4.87 1.94 15.22
CA GLN A 88 6.01 1.94 16.14
C GLN A 88 7.28 2.60 15.56
N GLN A 89 7.27 2.95 14.27
CA GLN A 89 8.41 3.61 13.62
C GLN A 89 8.34 5.14 13.72
N THR A 90 9.40 5.80 13.27
CA THR A 90 9.34 7.24 12.96
C THR A 90 8.56 7.47 11.67
N SER A 91 7.98 8.65 11.49
CA SER A 91 7.21 8.99 10.27
C SER A 91 8.01 8.75 8.98
N ASP A 92 9.29 9.12 8.92
CA ASP A 92 10.16 8.84 7.77
C ASP A 92 10.28 7.34 7.47
N LYS A 93 10.52 6.52 8.51
CA LYS A 93 10.67 5.07 8.36
C LYS A 93 9.34 4.41 7.99
N ALA A 94 8.24 4.83 8.60
CA ALA A 94 6.91 4.33 8.28
C ALA A 94 6.55 4.61 6.81
N THR A 95 6.90 5.80 6.30
CA THR A 95 6.70 6.18 4.90
C THR A 95 7.56 5.33 3.99
N ALA A 96 8.86 5.25 4.26
CA ALA A 96 9.79 4.46 3.46
C ALA A 96 9.41 2.97 3.39
N TYR A 97 9.03 2.37 4.52
CA TYR A 97 8.63 0.96 4.57
C TYR A 97 7.30 0.72 3.86
N GLY A 98 6.33 1.62 4.03
CA GLY A 98 5.04 1.55 3.33
C GLY A 98 5.21 1.66 1.82
N ASP A 99 5.98 2.62 1.35
CA ASP A 99 6.25 2.84 -0.08
C ASP A 99 7.02 1.65 -0.69
N ASP A 100 8.04 1.12 -0.02
CA ASP A 100 8.82 -0.02 -0.52
C ASP A 100 7.95 -1.29 -0.65
N LEU A 101 7.03 -1.51 0.31
CA LEU A 101 6.09 -2.61 0.29
C LEU A 101 5.07 -2.49 -0.84
N LEU A 102 4.46 -1.31 -1.00
CA LEU A 102 3.48 -1.05 -2.07
C LEU A 102 4.14 -1.13 -3.45
N LYS A 103 5.37 -0.59 -3.59
CA LYS A 103 6.16 -0.70 -4.82
C LYS A 103 6.45 -2.16 -5.15
N THR A 104 6.92 -2.94 -4.18
CA THR A 104 7.23 -4.36 -4.38
C THR A 104 5.98 -5.14 -4.77
N LEU A 105 4.82 -4.84 -4.16
CA LEU A 105 3.55 -5.46 -4.55
C LEU A 105 3.17 -5.11 -5.99
N ASN A 106 3.31 -3.85 -6.40
CA ASN A 106 3.02 -3.43 -7.77
C ASN A 106 3.94 -4.13 -8.79
N GLU A 107 5.24 -4.23 -8.50
CA GLU A 107 6.19 -4.95 -9.36
C GLU A 107 5.85 -6.44 -9.48
N LEU A 108 5.47 -7.09 -8.38
CA LEU A 108 5.01 -8.48 -8.41
C LEU A 108 3.73 -8.64 -9.25
N LEU A 109 2.78 -7.72 -9.14
CA LEU A 109 1.57 -7.72 -9.98
C LEU A 109 1.91 -7.59 -11.45
N ILE A 110 2.78 -6.62 -11.80
CA ILE A 110 3.25 -6.43 -13.17
C ILE A 110 3.86 -7.71 -13.71
N SER A 111 4.67 -8.40 -12.91
CA SER A 111 5.29 -9.67 -13.28
C SER A 111 4.30 -10.83 -13.40
N PHE A 112 3.20 -10.84 -12.66
CA PHE A 112 2.24 -11.95 -12.63
C PHE A 112 1.16 -11.85 -13.70
N ILE A 113 0.59 -10.66 -13.90
CA ILE A 113 -0.58 -10.44 -14.75
C ILE A 113 -0.31 -9.49 -15.93
N GLY A 114 0.91 -8.97 -16.02
CA GLY A 114 1.34 -8.03 -17.06
C GLY A 114 1.07 -6.58 -16.68
N SER A 115 1.89 -5.68 -17.23
CA SER A 115 1.86 -4.25 -16.86
C SER A 115 0.56 -3.56 -17.27
N SER A 116 0.01 -3.89 -18.44
CA SER A 116 -1.23 -3.28 -18.95
C SER A 116 -2.44 -3.57 -18.06
N LEU A 117 -2.52 -4.78 -17.50
CA LEU A 117 -3.62 -5.17 -16.62
C LEU A 117 -3.41 -4.59 -15.21
N SER A 118 -2.18 -4.61 -14.70
CA SER A 118 -1.83 -4.03 -13.39
C SER A 118 -2.18 -2.55 -13.31
N VAL A 119 -1.79 -1.75 -14.32
CA VAL A 119 -2.13 -0.32 -14.37
C VAL A 119 -3.64 -0.11 -14.37
N ARG A 120 -4.38 -0.88 -15.19
CA ARG A 120 -5.83 -0.73 -15.32
C ARG A 120 -6.57 -1.11 -14.05
N LEU A 121 -6.11 -2.14 -13.35
CA LEU A 121 -6.71 -2.62 -12.10
C LEU A 121 -6.41 -1.70 -10.92
N LEU A 122 -5.20 -1.15 -10.84
CA LEU A 122 -4.81 -0.30 -9.72
C LEU A 122 -5.20 1.17 -9.92
N GLN A 123 -5.53 1.58 -11.16
CA GLN A 123 -6.01 2.92 -11.46
C GLN A 123 -7.11 3.44 -10.49
N PRO A 124 -8.21 2.70 -10.23
CA PRO A 124 -9.24 3.15 -9.28
C PRO A 124 -8.73 3.31 -7.84
N VAL A 125 -7.76 2.51 -7.39
CA VAL A 125 -7.15 2.65 -6.06
C VAL A 125 -6.40 3.98 -5.97
N TRP A 126 -5.67 4.32 -7.02
CA TRP A 126 -4.94 5.57 -7.12
C TRP A 126 -5.90 6.75 -7.22
N ASP A 127 -6.89 6.70 -8.12
CA ASP A 127 -7.91 7.75 -8.28
C ASP A 127 -8.68 8.01 -6.98
N ASN A 128 -9.04 6.97 -6.22
CA ASN A 128 -9.70 7.12 -4.91
C ASN A 128 -8.78 7.77 -3.86
N SER A 129 -7.47 7.58 -3.97
CA SER A 129 -6.48 8.25 -3.11
C SER A 129 -6.34 9.73 -3.44
N PHE A 130 -6.57 10.12 -4.70
CA PHE A 130 -6.49 11.49 -5.18
C PHE A 130 -7.82 12.26 -5.12
N SER A 131 -8.94 11.54 -5.01
CA SER A 131 -10.29 12.08 -5.01
C SER A 131 -10.79 12.56 -3.65
N ASP A 132 -9.93 12.64 -2.64
CA ASP A 132 -10.22 13.43 -1.42
C ASP A 132 -10.21 14.93 -1.76
N THR A 133 -11.14 15.30 -2.63
CA THR A 133 -11.63 16.66 -2.70
C THR A 133 -12.39 16.83 -1.40
N PRO A 134 -11.96 17.71 -0.48
CA PRO A 134 -12.87 18.11 0.57
C PRO A 134 -14.09 18.64 -0.18
N ALA A 135 -15.25 18.02 0.03
CA ALA A 135 -16.50 18.59 -0.43
C ALA A 135 -16.71 19.90 0.35
N GLN A 136 -16.01 20.94 -0.08
CA GLN A 136 -16.28 22.30 0.29
C GLN A 136 -17.40 22.81 -0.61
N ASP A 137 -18.44 23.26 0.08
CA ASP A 137 -19.43 24.24 -0.33
C ASP A 137 -20.47 23.80 -1.37
N THR A 138 -21.65 23.44 -0.86
CA THR A 138 -22.91 23.96 -1.41
C THR A 138 -23.89 24.36 -0.29
N SER A 139 -23.81 25.64 0.08
CA SER A 139 -24.91 26.60 0.29
C SER A 139 -26.21 26.15 0.96
N SER A 140 -26.57 26.76 2.09
CA SER A 140 -27.45 27.96 2.16
C SER A 140 -27.65 28.43 3.59
#